data_AF-A0A956EYE9-F1
#
_entry.id   AF-A0A956EYE9-F1
#
_cell.length_a   1.000
_cell.length_b   1.000
_cell.length_c   1.000
_cell.angle_alpha   90.00
_cell.angle_beta   90.00
_cell.angle_gamma   90.00
#
_symmetry.space_group_name_H-M   'P 1'
#
loop_
_entity.id
_entity.type
_entity.pdbx_description
1 polymer ?
#
loop_
_entity_poly.entity_id
_entity_poly.type
_entity_poly.pdbx_seq_one_letter_code
_entity_poly.pdbx_strand_id
1 'polypeptide(L)'
;MMAVTAQMRVLVCVAAVDFRKGIDGLARVCREVLSSDPFSGTMFVFRNRRGTTIKLLVYDGQGFWLCQKRLSEGRFRYWPSEAGSAHREL
;
A
#
# COMPACT_ATOMS: atom_id res chain seq x y z
N MET A 1 13.37 -10.98 6.72
CA MET A 1 13.42 -11.11 5.24
C MET A 1 11.97 -11.06 4.79
N MET A 2 11.59 -10.11 3.94
CA MET A 2 10.21 -10.02 3.47
C MET A 2 9.94 -11.15 2.47
N ALA A 3 9.21 -12.19 2.89
CA ALA A 3 8.70 -13.22 1.99
C ALA A 3 7.39 -12.74 1.36
N VAL A 4 7.34 -12.63 0.03
CA VAL A 4 6.11 -12.36 -0.71
C VAL A 4 5.59 -13.68 -1.25
N THR A 5 4.44 -14.12 -0.75
CA THR A 5 3.81 -15.40 -1.11
C THR A 5 2.50 -15.17 -1.86
N ALA A 6 2.06 -16.16 -2.64
CA ALA A 6 0.78 -16.06 -3.38
C ALA A 6 -0.44 -15.96 -2.46
N GLN A 7 -0.33 -16.45 -1.22
CA GLN A 7 -1.39 -16.44 -0.21
C GLN A 7 -1.44 -15.13 0.59
N MET A 8 -0.47 -14.24 0.40
CA MET A 8 -0.42 -12.99 1.15
C MET A 8 -1.61 -12.10 0.80
N ARG A 9 -2.37 -11.71 1.81
CA ARG A 9 -3.45 -10.73 1.64
C ARG A 9 -2.84 -9.37 1.28
N VAL A 10 -3.37 -8.75 0.23
CA VAL A 10 -2.98 -7.41 -0.20
C VAL A 10 -4.16 -6.46 -0.03
N LEU A 11 -3.94 -5.35 0.68
CA LEU A 11 -4.93 -4.28 0.81
C LEU A 11 -4.39 -3.00 0.18
N VAL A 12 -5.11 -2.46 -0.80
CA VAL A 12 -4.75 -1.22 -1.49
C VAL A 12 -5.55 -0.07 -0.91
N CYS A 13 -4.86 0.95 -0.40
CA CYS A 13 -5.50 2.19 0.03
C CYS A 13 -5.89 3.03 -1.19
N VAL A 14 -7.20 3.10 -1.48
CA VAL A 14 -7.73 3.85 -2.62
C VAL A 14 -7.40 5.34 -2.49
N ALA A 15 -7.55 5.89 -1.28
CA ALA A 15 -7.26 7.29 -0.99
C ALA A 15 -5.75 7.61 -1.10
N ALA A 16 -5.43 8.79 -1.60
CA ALA A 16 -4.06 9.28 -1.64
C ALA A 16 -3.50 9.49 -0.22
N VAL A 17 -2.28 9.03 0.03
CA VAL A 17 -1.62 9.17 1.34
C VAL A 17 -0.45 10.15 1.27
N ASP A 18 -0.25 10.90 2.36
CA ASP A 18 0.95 11.71 2.54
C ASP A 18 2.18 10.81 2.77
N PHE A 19 3.07 10.79 1.78
CA PHE A 19 4.26 9.93 1.80
C PHE A 19 5.41 10.47 2.64
N ARG A 20 5.24 11.61 3.33
CA ARG A 20 6.12 12.00 4.45
C ARG A 20 5.95 11.08 5.66
N LYS A 21 4.84 10.34 5.74
CA LYS A 21 4.62 9.32 6.78
C LYS A 21 5.63 8.17 6.62
N GLY A 22 6.34 7.88 7.71
CA GLY A 22 7.14 6.67 7.90
C GLY A 22 6.27 5.48 8.33
N ILE A 23 6.89 4.47 8.95
CA ILE A 23 6.23 3.23 9.37
C ILE A 23 5.01 3.53 10.27
N ASP A 24 5.19 4.23 11.38
CA ASP A 24 4.10 4.47 12.36
C ASP A 24 2.95 5.29 11.77
N GLY A 25 3.29 6.27 10.93
CA GLY A 25 2.31 7.09 10.24
C GLY A 25 1.47 6.28 9.26
N LEU A 26 2.08 5.32 8.55
CA LEU A 26 1.36 4.43 7.63
C LEU A 26 0.58 3.34 8.40
N ALA A 27 1.13 2.81 9.49
CA ALA A 27 0.43 1.87 10.37
C ALA A 27 -0.83 2.50 10.97
N ARG A 28 -0.79 3.81 11.30
CA ARG A 28 -1.97 4.59 11.69
C ARG A 28 -3.00 4.66 10.56
N VAL A 29 -2.58 4.87 9.32
CA VAL A 29 -3.49 4.86 8.15
C VAL A 29 -4.15 3.48 8.00
N CYS A 30 -3.44 2.38 8.22
CA CYS A 30 -4.04 1.04 8.20
C CYS A 30 -5.21 0.93 9.18
N ARG A 31 -5.03 1.42 10.41
CA ARG A 31 -6.07 1.37 11.45
C ARG A 31 -7.23 2.31 11.18
N GLU A 32 -6.94 3.57 10.86
CA GLU A 32 -7.96 4.63 10.78
C GLU A 32 -8.71 4.65 9.46
N VAL A 33 -8.02 4.35 8.34
CA VAL A 33 -8.61 4.45 7.00
C VAL A 33 -9.02 3.08 6.48
N LEU A 34 -8.17 2.07 6.67
CA LEU A 34 -8.42 0.72 6.16
C LEU A 34 -9.12 -0.18 7.18
N SER A 35 -9.33 0.28 8.41
CA SER A 35 -9.92 -0.50 9.52
C SER A 35 -9.26 -1.89 9.67
N SER A 36 -7.94 -1.95 9.50
CA SER A 36 -7.18 -3.20 9.45
C SER A 36 -5.95 -3.13 10.34
N ASP A 37 -5.60 -4.26 10.95
CA ASP A 37 -4.45 -4.37 11.83
C ASP A 37 -3.14 -4.38 11.03
N PRO A 38 -2.24 -3.38 11.21
CA PRO A 38 -0.95 -3.35 10.52
C PRO A 38 -0.01 -4.51 10.91
N PHE A 39 -0.26 -5.23 12.02
CA PHE A 39 0.55 -6.38 12.45
C PHE A 39 0.09 -7.72 11.84
N SER A 40 -1.01 -7.74 11.10
CA SER A 40 -1.65 -8.97 10.58
C SER A 40 -0.85 -9.76 9.53
N GLY A 41 0.34 -9.31 9.14
CA GLY A 41 1.08 -9.87 8.00
C GLY A 41 0.50 -9.50 6.63
N THR A 42 -0.56 -8.68 6.59
CA THR A 42 -1.12 -8.13 5.35
C THR A 42 -0.14 -7.16 4.71
N MET A 43 -0.03 -7.19 3.38
CA MET A 43 0.70 -6.18 2.63
C MET A 43 -0.20 -5.00 2.28
N PHE A 44 0.10 -3.85 2.87
CA PHE A 44 -0.62 -2.61 2.63
C PHE A 44 0.05 -1.78 1.54
N VAL A 45 -0.70 -1.44 0.50
CA VAL A 45 -0.21 -0.67 -0.66
C VAL A 45 -0.80 0.72 -0.62
N PHE A 46 0.06 1.73 -0.63
CA PHE A 46 -0.32 3.13 -0.67
C PHE A 46 0.18 3.77 -1.96
N ARG A 47 -0.49 4.85 -2.38
CA ARG A 47 -0.04 5.73 -3.47
C ARG A 47 -0.01 7.18 -3.01
N ASN A 48 0.96 7.94 -3.51
CA ASN A 48 1.01 9.37 -3.26
C ASN A 48 -0.02 10.12 -4.11
N ARG A 49 -0.40 11.33 -3.71
CA ARG A 49 -1.37 12.16 -4.46
C ARG A 49 -1.01 12.39 -5.93
N ARG A 50 0.29 12.50 -6.25
CA ARG A 50 0.77 12.69 -7.64
C ARG A 50 0.74 11.40 -8.48
N GLY A 51 0.57 10.25 -7.83
CA GLY A 51 0.54 8.95 -8.48
C GLY A 51 1.84 8.48 -9.09
N THR A 52 2.98 8.99 -8.63
CA THR A 52 4.32 8.66 -9.11
C THR A 52 5.03 7.65 -8.20
N THR A 53 4.54 7.48 -6.98
CA THR A 53 5.21 6.69 -5.94
C THR A 53 4.20 5.78 -5.25
N ILE A 54 4.62 4.53 -5.01
CA ILE A 54 3.92 3.60 -4.13
C ILE A 54 4.81 3.25 -2.93
N LYS A 55 4.16 2.99 -1.78
CA LYS A 55 4.80 2.42 -0.60
C LYS A 55 4.09 1.13 -0.22
N LEU A 56 4.86 0.14 0.19
CA LEU A 56 4.39 -1.14 0.72
C LEU A 56 4.76 -1.22 2.19
N LEU A 57 3.79 -1.47 3.07
CA LEU A 57 4.02 -1.71 4.48
C LEU A 57 3.62 -3.16 4.81
N VAL A 58 4.52 -3.91 5.45
CA VAL A 58 4.29 -5.30 5.87
C VAL A 58 4.91 -5.51 7.24
N TYR A 59 4.24 -6.21 8.15
CA TYR A 59 4.84 -6.71 9.38
C TYR A 59 5.22 -8.18 9.21
N ASP A 60 6.49 -8.55 9.46
CA ASP A 60 6.98 -9.93 9.26
C ASP A 60 6.96 -10.78 10.54
N GLY A 61 6.31 -10.31 11.59
CA GLY A 61 6.30 -10.97 12.90
C GLY A 61 7.43 -10.53 13.83
N GLN A 62 8.48 -9.89 13.30
CA GLN A 62 9.59 -9.33 14.09
C GLN A 62 9.71 -7.82 13.92
N GLY A 63 9.37 -7.30 12.74
CA GLY A 63 9.44 -5.88 12.46
C GLY A 63 8.65 -5.46 11.22
N PHE A 64 8.61 -4.15 11.00
CA PHE A 64 8.00 -3.58 9.82
C PHE A 64 9.01 -3.48 8.67
N TRP A 65 8.57 -3.92 7.50
CA TRP A 65 9.17 -3.61 6.22
C TRP A 65 8.44 -2.45 5.57
N LEU A 66 9.20 -1.47 5.09
CA LEU A 66 8.70 -0.37 4.28
C LEU A 66 9.47 -0.32 2.96
N CYS A 67 8.81 -0.74 1.87
CA CYS A 67 9.39 -0.65 0.53
C CYS A 67 8.78 0.53 -0.22
N GLN A 68 9.58 1.21 -1.05
CA GLN A 68 9.12 2.33 -1.86
C GLN A 68 9.54 2.14 -3.32
N LYS A 69 8.59 2.28 -4.24
CA LYS A 69 8.89 2.40 -5.67
C LYS A 69 8.44 3.76 -6.17
N ARG A 70 9.39 4.55 -6.67
CA ARG A 70 9.15 5.83 -7.34
C ARG A 70 9.43 5.64 -8.82
N LEU A 71 8.48 6.02 -9.67
CA LEU A 71 8.71 6.08 -11.10
C LEU A 71 9.59 7.30 -11.41
N SER A 72 10.63 7.10 -12.23
CA SER A 72 11.45 8.20 -12.74
C SER A 72 10.62 9.11 -13.64
N GLU A 73 9.72 8.53 -14.43
CA GLU A 73 8.79 9.21 -15.33
C GLU A 73 7.40 8.55 -15.30
N GLY A 74 6.37 9.32 -15.62
CA GLY A 74 4.99 8.84 -15.70
C GLY A 74 4.29 8.68 -14.34
N ARG A 75 3.16 7.96 -14.34
CA ARG A 75 2.28 7.76 -13.18
C ARG A 75 1.70 6.34 -13.21
N PHE A 76 1.41 5.78 -12.04
CA PHE A 76 0.55 4.61 -11.89
C PHE A 76 -0.87 4.99 -12.36
N ARG A 77 -1.23 4.62 -13.59
CA ARG A 77 -2.50 5.02 -14.24
C ARG A 77 -3.68 4.21 -13.73
N TYR A 78 -3.50 2.92 -13.54
CA TYR A 78 -4.55 1.98 -13.09
C TYR A 78 -4.54 1.86 -11.57
N TRP A 79 -4.88 2.95 -10.88
CA TRP A 79 -5.10 2.91 -9.43
C TRP A 79 -6.59 2.66 -9.16
N PRO A 80 -6.96 1.80 -8.20
CA PRO A 80 -8.37 1.61 -7.85
C PRO A 80 -9.01 2.95 -7.49
N SER A 81 -10.27 3.14 -7.86
CA SER A 81 -11.10 4.28 -7.46
C SER A 81 -12.33 3.78 -6.73
N GLU A 82 -12.93 4.63 -5.89
CA GLU A 82 -14.16 4.30 -5.14
C GLU A 82 -15.33 3.91 -6.07
N ALA A 83 -15.33 4.42 -7.30
CA ALA A 83 -16.15 3.91 -8.38
C ALA A 83 -15.51 2.64 -8.98
N GLY A 84 -15.88 1.48 -8.43
CA GLY A 84 -15.94 0.17 -9.11
C GLY A 84 -14.70 -0.29 -9.88
N SER A 85 -14.01 -1.30 -9.32
CA SER A 85 -13.48 -2.47 -10.03
C SER A 85 -13.48 -2.40 -11.58
N ALA A 86 -12.49 -1.71 -12.15
CA ALA A 86 -12.14 -1.92 -13.55
C ALA A 86 -11.35 -3.23 -13.66
N HIS A 87 -12.07 -4.36 -13.60
CA HIS A 87 -11.63 -5.58 -14.27
C HIS A 87 -11.56 -5.25 -15.77
N ARG A 88 -10.35 -4.98 -16.27
CA ARG A 88 -10.03 -5.19 -17.68
C ARG A 88 -9.01 -6.32 -17.71
N GLU A 89 -9.53 -7.51 -17.94
CA GLU A 89 -8.75 -8.63 -18.48
C GLU A 89 -8.11 -8.16 -19.79
N LEU A 90 -6.82 -8.46 -19.93
CA LEU A 90 -6.11 -8.53 -21.20
C LEU A 90 -5.97 -10.02 -21.54
#